data_AF-A0A7Y6CY61-F1
#
_entry.id   AF-A0A7Y6CY61-F1
#
_cell.length_a   1.000
_cell.length_b   1.000
_cell.length_c   1.000
_cell.angle_alpha   90.00
_cell.angle_beta   90.00
_cell.angle_gamma   90.00
#
_symmetry.space_group_name_H-M   'P 1'
#
loop_
_entity.id
_entity.type
_entity.pdbx_description
1 polymer ?
#
loop_
_entity_poly.entity_id
_entity_poly.type
_entity_poly.pdbx_seq_one_letter_code
_entity_poly.pdbx_strand_id
1 'polypeptide(L)' 'MSEQDPWITRAEELKTQMESLLVAQLEEYEKMTAKLEQWKQNPDGSWLTEADYHPWQEALKRLEAAQREFDGHISTRVKK' A
#
# COMPACT_ATOMS: atom_id res chain seq x y z
N MET A 1 29.44 -15.27 -14.89
CA MET A 1 28.44 -14.42 -14.23
C MET A 1 27.68 -15.32 -13.31
N SER A 2 27.81 -15.16 -11.99
CA SER A 2 27.10 -16.03 -11.05
C SER A 2 25.60 -15.75 -11.16
N GLU A 3 24.81 -16.76 -11.50
CA GLU A 3 23.35 -16.67 -11.53
C GLU A 3 22.85 -16.23 -10.15
N GLN A 4 22.05 -15.17 -10.13
CA GLN A 4 21.47 -14.60 -8.91
C GLN A 4 20.51 -15.63 -8.31
N ASP A 5 20.61 -15.85 -6.99
CA ASP A 5 19.76 -16.82 -6.27
C ASP A 5 18.27 -16.53 -6.56
N PRO A 6 17.50 -17.48 -7.11
CA PRO A 6 16.09 -17.27 -7.46
C PRO A 6 15.25 -16.77 -6.29
N TRP A 7 15.62 -17.13 -5.06
CA TRP A 7 14.96 -16.62 -3.87
C TRP A 7 15.18 -15.10 -3.70
N ILE A 8 16.41 -14.63 -3.96
CA ILE A 8 16.77 -13.21 -3.86
C ILE A 8 16.01 -12.42 -4.91
N THR A 9 16.00 -12.89 -6.16
CA THR A 9 15.23 -12.27 -7.24
C THR A 9 13.76 -12.13 -6.86
N ARG A 10 13.12 -13.18 -6.35
CA ARG A 10 11.72 -13.10 -5.92
C ARG A 10 11.49 -12.13 -4.76
N ALA A 11 12.43 -12.06 -3.80
CA ALA A 11 12.33 -11.12 -2.69
C ALA A 11 12.43 -9.67 -3.17
N GLU A 12 13.29 -9.39 -4.15
CA GLU A 12 13.42 -8.06 -4.76
C GLU A 12 12.15 -7.67 -5.54
N GLU A 13 11.57 -8.58 -6.33
CA GLU A 13 10.31 -8.36 -7.03
C GLU A 13 9.17 -7.99 -6.07
N LEU A 14 9.01 -8.75 -4.99
CA LEU A 14 7.99 -8.52 -3.96
C LEU A 14 8.21 -7.18 -3.24
N LYS A 15 9.46 -6.84 -2.96
CA LYS A 15 9.81 -5.54 -2.36
C LYS A 15 9.43 -4.39 -3.30
N THR A 16 9.79 -4.46 -4.58
CA THR A 16 9.44 -3.43 -5.58
C THR A 16 7.92 -3.29 -5.75
N GLN A 17 7.19 -4.41 -5.69
CA GLN A 17 5.72 -4.39 -5.69
C GLN A 17 5.17 -3.66 -4.46
N MET A 18 5.69 -3.94 -3.26
CA MET A 18 5.29 -3.24 -2.03
C MET A 18 5.60 -1.75 -2.10
N GLU A 19 6.78 -1.36 -2.59
CA GLU A 19 7.17 0.05 -2.76
C GLU A 19 6.17 0.79 -3.68
N SER A 20 5.77 0.16 -4.78
CA SER A 20 4.77 0.73 -5.70
C SER A 20 3.39 0.87 -5.04
N LEU A 21 2.97 -0.12 -4.26
CA LEU A 21 1.69 -0.09 -3.54
C LEU A 21 1.70 0.92 -2.39
N LEU A 22 2.85 1.13 -1.73
CA LEU A 22 3.02 2.15 -0.71
C LEU A 22 2.85 3.54 -1.29
N VAL A 23 3.44 3.82 -2.46
CA VAL A 23 3.24 5.10 -3.16
C VAL A 23 1.76 5.32 -3.46
N ALA A 24 1.08 4.32 -4.04
CA ALA A 24 -0.35 4.43 -4.34
C ALA A 24 -1.20 4.67 -3.07
N GLN A 25 -0.87 4.03 -1.95
CA GLN A 25 -1.58 4.23 -0.69
C GLN A 25 -1.36 5.64 -0.12
N LEU A 26 -0.15 6.20 -0.25
CA LEU A 26 0.16 7.57 0.15
C LEU A 26 -0.60 8.59 -0.72
N GLU A 27 -0.67 8.39 -2.03
CA GLU A 27 -1.44 9.25 -2.93
C GLU A 27 -2.93 9.28 -2.57
N GLU A 28 -3.53 8.13 -2.23
CA GLU A 28 -4.92 8.08 -1.77
C GLU A 28 -5.11 8.75 -0.40
N TYR A 29 -4.12 8.63 0.50
CA TYR A 29 -4.14 9.32 1.79
C TYR A 29 -4.08 10.85 1.62
N GLU A 30 -3.24 11.35 0.71
CA GLU A 30 -3.14 12.78 0.40
C GLU A 30 -4.47 13.32 -0.15
N LYS A 31 -5.12 12.60 -1.08
CA LYS A 31 -6.45 12.98 -1.62
C LYS A 31 -7.51 13.02 -0.53
N MET A 32 -7.55 12.01 0.34
CA MET A 32 -8.48 11.95 1.47
C MET A 32 -8.25 13.15 2.43
N THR A 33 -7.00 13.46 2.73
CA THR A 33 -6.63 14.56 3.62
C THR A 33 -7.00 15.91 3.02
N ALA A 34 -6.73 16.13 1.74
CA ALA A 34 -7.12 17.35 1.04
C ALA A 34 -8.65 17.56 1.07
N LYS A 35 -9.43 16.49 0.92
CA LYS A 35 -10.90 16.56 1.02
C LYS A 35 -11.37 16.88 2.44
N LEU A 36 -10.72 16.31 3.46
CA LEU A 36 -10.94 16.67 4.88
C LEU A 36 -10.64 18.14 5.16
N GLU A 37 -9.56 18.68 4.59
CA GLU A 37 -9.21 20.09 4.74
C GLU A 37 -10.22 21.02 4.05
N GLN A 38 -10.69 20.66 2.86
CA GLN A 38 -11.75 21.39 2.17
C GLN A 38 -13.05 21.40 2.99
N TRP A 39 -13.43 20.26 3.58
CA TRP A 39 -14.58 20.18 4.47
C TRP A 39 -14.43 21.08 5.70
N LYS A 40 -13.24 21.12 6.33
CA LYS A 40 -12.99 22.02 7.48
C LYS A 40 -13.20 23.49 7.15
N GLN A 41 -12.96 23.91 5.90
CA GLN A 41 -13.14 25.29 5.44
C GLN A 41 -14.60 25.63 5.12
N ASN A 42 -15.45 24.62 4.87
CA ASN A 42 -16.87 24.80 4.59
C ASN A 42 -17.69 23.67 5.24
N PRO A 43 -17.90 23.72 6.57
CA PRO A 43 -18.51 22.63 7.33
C PRO A 43 -19.99 22.40 7.00
N ASP A 44 -20.67 23.38 6.40
CA ASP A 44 -22.05 23.29 5.91
C ASP A 44 -22.14 22.64 4.50
N GLY A 45 -21.00 22.38 3.86
CA GLY A 45 -20.90 21.68 2.58
C GLY A 45 -21.16 20.18 2.68
N SER A 46 -21.38 19.52 1.54
CA SER A 46 -21.66 18.08 1.49
C SER A 46 -20.58 17.27 2.22
N TRP A 47 -21.03 16.41 3.13
CA TRP A 47 -20.21 15.61 4.03
C TRP A 47 -19.30 14.63 3.28
N LEU A 48 -18.14 14.37 3.88
CA LEU A 48 -17.38 13.16 3.60
C LEU A 48 -18.23 11.94 3.95
N THR A 49 -18.43 11.07 2.97
CA THR A 49 -19.15 9.79 3.12
C THR A 49 -18.14 8.65 3.21
N GLU A 50 -18.58 7.48 3.68
CA GLU A 50 -17.75 6.28 3.69
C GLU A 50 -17.15 5.97 2.30
N ALA A 51 -17.91 6.27 1.24
CA ALA A 51 -17.46 6.10 -0.15
C ALA A 51 -16.20 6.92 -0.49
N ASP A 52 -15.99 8.04 0.20
CA ASP A 52 -14.81 8.89 -0.02
C ASP A 52 -13.53 8.33 0.61
N TYR A 53 -13.68 7.43 1.58
CA TYR A 53 -12.57 6.73 2.22
C TYR A 53 -12.26 5.39 1.54
N HIS A 54 -13.18 4.87 0.72
CA HIS A 54 -13.06 3.56 0.09
C HIS A 54 -11.78 3.39 -0.74
N PRO A 55 -11.34 4.37 -1.57
CA PRO A 55 -10.10 4.23 -2.35
C PRO A 55 -8.85 4.06 -1.47
N TRP A 56 -8.74 4.85 -0.40
CA TRP A 56 -7.65 4.74 0.56
C TRP A 56 -7.67 3.40 1.31
N GLN A 57 -8.86 2.95 1.73
CA GLN A 57 -9.02 1.64 2.38
C GLN A 57 -8.65 0.48 1.45
N GLU A 58 -9.00 0.57 0.17
CA GLU A 58 -8.67 -0.46 -0.81
C GLU A 58 -7.17 -0.49 -1.10
N ALA A 59 -6.53 0.67 -1.24
CA ALA A 59 -5.07 0.77 -1.39
C ALA A 59 -4.34 0.18 -0.18
N LEU A 60 -4.81 0.47 1.04
CA LEU A 60 -4.27 -0.10 2.27
C LEU A 60 -4.39 -1.64 2.30
N LYS A 61 -5.57 -2.19 1.99
CA LYS A 61 -5.79 -3.65 1.93
C LYS A 61 -4.85 -4.33 0.93
N ARG A 62 -4.60 -3.71 -0.22
CA ARG A 62 -3.67 -4.23 -1.24
C ARG A 62 -2.22 -4.22 -0.72
N LEU A 63 -1.81 -3.15 -0.05
CA LEU A 63 -0.49 -3.06 0.57
C LEU A 63 -0.30 -4.13 1.67
N GLU A 64 -1.29 -4.32 2.54
CA GLU A 64 -1.27 -5.34 3.59
C GLU A 64 -1.17 -6.76 2.99
N ALA A 65 -1.87 -7.03 1.89
CA ALA A 65 -1.78 -8.32 1.20
C ALA A 65 -0.38 -8.57 0.63
N ALA A 66 0.22 -7.55 -0.02
CA ALA A 66 1.57 -7.64 -0.55
C ALA A 66 2.62 -7.82 0.56
N GLN A 67 2.46 -7.14 1.70
CA GLN A 67 3.31 -7.33 2.86
C GLN A 67 3.24 -8.77 3.39
N ARG A 68 2.03 -9.35 3.52
CA ARG A 68 1.87 -10.74 3.95
C ARG A 68 2.53 -11.73 2.99
N GLU A 69 2.45 -11.48 1.69
CA GLU A 69 3.14 -12.29 0.68
C GLU A 69 4.66 -12.20 0.83
N PHE A 70 5.19 -10.99 1.00
CA PHE A 70 6.61 -10.76 1.25
C PHE A 70 7.08 -11.45 2.53
N ASP A 71 6.40 -11.24 3.66
CA ASP A 71 6.74 -11.87 4.95
C ASP A 71 6.70 -13.41 4.85
N GLY A 72 5.71 -13.94 4.13
CA GLY A 72 5.61 -15.36 3.81
C GLY A 72 6.81 -15.86 3.01
N HIS A 73 7.23 -15.15 1.96
CA HIS A 73 8.41 -15.47 1.17
C HIS A 73 9.69 -15.40 1.99
N ILE A 74 9.88 -14.35 2.79
CA ILE A 74 11.05 -14.19 3.67
C ILE A 74 11.17 -15.37 4.65
N SER A 75 10.04 -15.77 5.23
CA SER A 75 9.97 -16.89 6.18
C SER A 75 10.39 -18.23 5.58
N THR A 76 10.33 -18.42 4.27
CA THR A 76 10.77 -19.67 3.62
C THR A 76 12.27 -19.89 3.69
N ARG A 77 13.07 -18.82 3.77
CA ARG A 77 14.54 -18.92 3.86
C ARG A 77 15.04 -19.08 5.28
N VAL A 78 14.31 -18.54 6.26
CA VAL A 78 14.64 -18.66 7.69
C VAL A 78 14.45 -20.10 8.20
N LYS A 79 13.68 -20.94 7.48
CA LYS A 79 13.47 -22.37 7.81
C LYS A 79 14.58 -23.31 7.34
N LYS A 80 15.82 -22.83 7.15
CA LYS A 80 16.99 -23.68 6.86
C LYS A 80 17.90 -23.82 8.08
#